data_AF-A0A2A5A5L3-F1
#
_entry.id   AF-A0A2A5A5L3-F1
#
_cell.length_a   1.000
_cell.length_b   1.000
_cell.length_c   1.000
_cell.angle_alpha   90.00
_cell.angle_beta   90.00
_cell.angle_gamma   90.00
#
_symmetry.space_group_name_H-M   'P 1'
#
loop_
_entity.id
_entity.type
_entity.pdbx_description
1 polymer ?
#
loop_
_entity_poly.entity_id
_entity_poly.type
_entity_poly.pdbx_seq_one_letter_code
_entity_poly.pdbx_strand_id
1 'polypeptide(L)'
;MLYFRVDFMNKIKTIVIIAMCSFSCSALTENQSSVPIPVASENDLIYCFSLYKIAASAIDYKAQGKTKAEMLARLPLRSVIEASPGLNGKKLVALSMHDIISDIYDHETLPMSVYAPYASEKCYRRGTNKTNVEYAKVRPKLLACSKLAESKHVECAIKSANGR
;
A
#
# COMPACT_ATOMS: atom_id res chain seq x y z
N MET A 1 -11.45 -36.03 -12.29
CA MET A 1 -11.56 -35.26 -13.54
C MET A 1 -13.04 -35.04 -13.76
N LEU A 2 -13.55 -33.85 -13.40
CA LEU A 2 -14.98 -33.54 -13.34
C LEU A 2 -15.47 -33.02 -14.70
N TYR A 3 -16.69 -33.43 -15.03
CA TYR A 3 -17.30 -33.48 -16.34
C TYR A 3 -17.71 -32.10 -16.93
N PHE A 4 -17.70 -32.09 -18.25
CA PHE A 4 -18.07 -31.03 -19.18
C PHE A 4 -19.58 -30.78 -19.27
N ARG A 5 -19.90 -29.53 -19.64
CA ARG A 5 -21.01 -29.02 -20.46
C ARG A 5 -22.46 -29.24 -20.01
N VAL A 6 -23.09 -28.11 -19.72
CA VAL A 6 -24.54 -27.90 -19.63
C VAL A 6 -25.13 -27.98 -21.03
N ASP A 7 -26.01 -28.95 -21.21
CA ASP A 7 -26.78 -29.18 -22.42
C ASP A 7 -27.99 -28.26 -22.54
N PHE A 8 -28.35 -28.13 -23.79
CA PHE A 8 -29.26 -27.22 -24.43
C PHE A 8 -30.68 -27.82 -24.47
N MET A 9 -31.68 -26.95 -24.69
CA MET A 9 -33.08 -27.22 -25.08
C MET A 9 -34.13 -27.45 -23.97
N ASN A 10 -35.05 -26.49 -23.83
CA ASN A 10 -36.38 -26.56 -24.47
C ASN A 10 -37.14 -25.25 -24.20
N LYS A 11 -37.39 -24.45 -25.24
CA LYS A 11 -38.71 -24.33 -25.91
C LYS A 11 -39.80 -23.71 -25.01
N ILE A 12 -40.26 -22.50 -25.34
CA ILE A 12 -41.65 -22.19 -25.77
C ILE A 12 -41.95 -20.67 -25.67
N LYS A 13 -42.31 -20.14 -26.84
CA LYS A 13 -43.24 -19.02 -27.15
C LYS A 13 -42.91 -17.59 -26.68
N THR A 14 -42.54 -16.81 -27.70
CA THR A 14 -43.01 -15.46 -28.01
C THR A 14 -44.26 -15.01 -27.23
N ILE A 15 -44.10 -13.98 -26.40
CA ILE A 15 -45.12 -12.97 -26.15
C ILE A 15 -44.43 -11.61 -26.22
N VAL A 16 -44.82 -10.83 -27.23
CA VAL A 16 -44.54 -9.40 -27.33
C VAL A 16 -45.43 -8.71 -26.31
N ILE A 17 -44.85 -8.09 -25.28
CA ILE A 17 -45.55 -7.08 -24.47
C ILE A 17 -44.80 -5.77 -24.63
N ILE A 18 -45.38 -4.91 -25.46
CA ILE A 18 -45.17 -3.47 -25.44
C ILE A 18 -45.86 -2.98 -24.16
N ALA A 19 -45.08 -2.51 -23.19
CA ALA A 19 -45.60 -1.73 -22.07
C ALA A 19 -44.70 -0.51 -21.88
N MET A 20 -45.20 0.62 -22.38
CA MET A 20 -44.72 1.96 -22.09
C MET A 20 -44.94 2.30 -20.61
N CYS A 21 -43.98 3.06 -20.06
CA CYS A 21 -44.13 4.07 -19.00
C CYS A 21 -44.80 3.65 -17.68
N SER A 22 -43.98 3.49 -16.64
CA SER A 22 -44.11 4.15 -15.32
C SER A 22 -42.99 3.63 -14.40
N PHE A 23 -41.75 4.00 -14.68
CA PHE A 23 -40.64 3.70 -13.76
C PHE A 23 -40.69 4.74 -12.64
N SER A 24 -41.39 4.40 -11.56
CA SER A 24 -41.21 5.08 -10.29
C SER A 24 -39.73 4.98 -9.93
N CYS A 25 -39.06 6.12 -9.96
CA CYS A 25 -37.67 6.29 -9.57
C CYS A 25 -37.59 6.09 -8.05
N SER A 26 -37.45 4.85 -7.59
CA SER A 26 -37.00 4.58 -6.23
C SER A 26 -35.51 4.88 -6.19
N ALA A 27 -35.20 6.08 -5.70
CA ALA A 27 -33.86 6.48 -5.30
C ALA A 27 -33.30 5.43 -4.32
N LEU A 28 -32.33 4.64 -4.78
CA LEU A 28 -31.40 3.94 -3.91
C LEU A 28 -30.59 5.01 -3.21
N THR A 29 -31.02 5.40 -2.02
CA THR A 29 -30.16 6.09 -1.07
C THR A 29 -28.97 5.17 -0.79
N GLU A 30 -27.83 5.45 -1.42
CA GLU A 30 -26.52 5.02 -0.93
C GLU A 30 -26.41 5.51 0.51
N ASN A 31 -26.68 4.62 1.45
CA ASN A 31 -26.31 4.79 2.84
C ASN A 31 -24.77 4.66 2.88
N GLN A 32 -24.07 5.72 2.47
CA GLN A 32 -22.66 5.91 2.78
C GLN A 32 -22.56 6.04 4.30
N SER A 33 -22.41 4.89 4.96
CA SER A 33 -21.85 4.82 6.30
C SER A 33 -20.44 5.40 6.20
N SER A 34 -20.33 6.70 6.45
CA SER A 34 -19.07 7.42 6.55
C SER A 34 -18.35 6.97 7.81
N VAL A 35 -17.82 5.74 7.80
CA VAL A 35 -16.90 5.27 8.83
C VAL A 35 -15.69 6.20 8.76
N PRO A 36 -15.38 6.96 9.82
CA PRO A 36 -14.20 7.81 9.83
C PRO A 36 -12.97 6.94 9.60
N ILE A 37 -12.25 7.19 8.51
CA ILE A 37 -11.01 6.46 8.25
C ILE A 37 -10.02 6.86 9.35
N PRO A 38 -9.47 5.91 10.13
CA PRO A 38 -8.65 6.24 11.28
C PRO A 38 -7.38 6.96 10.82
N VAL A 39 -7.26 8.24 11.22
CA VAL A 39 -6.07 9.07 11.04
C VAL A 39 -5.26 8.99 12.32
N ALA A 40 -3.94 8.86 12.18
CA ALA A 40 -3.01 8.84 13.31
C ALA A 40 -2.89 10.24 13.92
N SER A 41 -2.66 10.33 15.24
CA SER A 41 -2.41 11.63 15.88
C SER A 41 -1.08 12.24 15.40
N GLU A 42 -0.88 13.54 15.58
CA GLU A 42 0.40 14.19 15.24
C GLU A 42 1.58 13.56 16.00
N ASN A 43 1.37 13.19 17.26
CA ASN A 43 2.33 12.46 18.08
C ASN A 43 2.65 11.06 17.54
N ASP A 44 1.73 10.42 16.82
CA ASP A 44 1.97 9.12 16.19
C ASP A 44 2.79 9.26 14.89
N LEU A 45 2.64 10.38 14.19
CA LEU A 45 3.36 10.64 12.93
C LEU A 45 4.86 10.84 13.15
N ILE A 46 5.29 11.24 14.35
CA ILE A 46 6.72 11.39 14.68
C ILE A 46 7.48 10.06 14.52
N TYR A 47 6.80 8.93 14.70
CA TYR A 47 7.40 7.62 14.53
C TYR A 47 7.81 7.33 13.08
N CYS A 48 7.20 8.01 12.10
CA CYS A 48 7.61 7.85 10.70
C CYS A 48 9.04 8.34 10.44
N PHE A 49 9.56 9.29 11.24
CA PHE A 49 10.96 9.72 11.12
C PHE A 49 11.95 8.64 11.61
N SER A 50 11.51 7.71 12.47
CA SER A 50 12.35 6.59 12.89
C SER A 50 12.63 5.59 11.76
N LEU A 51 11.82 5.62 10.68
CA LEU A 51 11.94 4.67 9.58
C LEU A 51 13.23 4.83 8.79
N TYR A 52 13.85 6.01 8.85
CA TYR A 52 15.18 6.17 8.28
C TYR A 52 16.16 5.15 8.88
N LYS A 53 16.28 5.10 10.21
CA LYS A 53 17.21 4.17 10.87
C LYS A 53 16.81 2.72 10.64
N ILE A 54 15.50 2.43 10.65
CA ILE A 54 14.97 1.08 10.40
C ILE A 54 15.29 0.60 8.98
N ALA A 55 15.13 1.46 7.97
CA ALA A 55 15.45 1.13 6.59
C ALA A 55 16.95 0.85 6.41
N ALA A 56 17.83 1.66 7.03
CA ALA A 56 19.27 1.39 7.04
C ALA A 56 19.57 0.00 7.64
N SER A 57 19.07 -0.27 8.85
CA SER A 57 19.32 -1.55 9.50
C SER A 57 18.78 -2.75 8.70
N ALA A 58 17.63 -2.59 8.04
CA ALA A 58 17.08 -3.63 7.18
C ALA A 58 17.97 -3.93 5.97
N ILE A 59 18.51 -2.88 5.34
CA ILE A 59 19.48 -3.00 4.23
C ILE A 59 20.77 -3.66 4.71
N ASP A 60 21.29 -3.26 5.87
CA ASP A 60 22.50 -3.84 6.46
C ASP A 60 22.32 -5.34 6.75
N TYR A 61 21.17 -5.74 7.31
CA TYR A 61 20.89 -7.17 7.55
C TYR A 61 20.78 -7.97 6.26
N LYS A 62 20.17 -7.40 5.21
CA LYS A 62 20.17 -8.02 3.88
C LYS A 62 21.60 -8.19 3.36
N ALA A 63 22.45 -7.17 3.50
CA ALA A 63 23.86 -7.23 3.08
C ALA A 63 24.68 -8.27 3.86
N GLN A 64 24.31 -8.55 5.12
CA GLN A 64 24.88 -9.63 5.94
C GLN A 64 24.36 -11.03 5.58
N GLY A 65 23.53 -11.16 4.54
CA GLY A 65 23.03 -12.46 4.07
C GLY A 65 21.81 -12.97 4.84
N LYS A 66 21.12 -12.13 5.62
CA LYS A 66 19.81 -12.50 6.15
C LYS A 66 18.81 -12.73 5.02
N THR A 67 17.85 -13.60 5.25
CA THR A 67 16.77 -13.86 4.31
C THR A 67 15.53 -13.03 4.63
N LYS A 68 14.67 -12.81 3.63
CA LYS A 68 13.36 -12.16 3.81
C LYS A 68 12.55 -12.83 4.92
N ALA A 69 12.52 -14.17 4.92
CA ALA A 69 11.79 -14.96 5.91
C ALA A 69 12.32 -14.75 7.34
N GLU A 70 13.64 -14.77 7.55
CA GLU A 70 14.24 -14.51 8.88
C GLU A 70 13.90 -13.11 9.41
N MET A 71 13.89 -12.10 8.54
CA MET A 71 13.57 -10.73 8.93
C MET A 71 12.09 -10.56 9.28
N LEU A 72 11.20 -11.17 8.48
CA LEU A 72 9.74 -11.13 8.72
C LEU A 72 9.32 -11.96 9.93
N ALA A 73 10.01 -13.07 10.23
CA ALA A 73 9.69 -13.95 11.36
C ALA A 73 9.80 -13.26 12.73
N ARG A 74 10.54 -12.14 12.82
CA ARG A 74 10.67 -11.33 14.04
C ARG A 74 9.54 -10.31 14.21
N LEU A 75 8.67 -10.17 13.20
CA LEU A 75 7.58 -9.21 13.22
C LEU A 75 6.25 -9.94 13.47
N PRO A 76 5.29 -9.29 14.17
CA PRO A 76 3.91 -9.75 14.16
C PRO A 76 3.41 -9.87 12.73
N LEU A 77 2.54 -10.84 12.46
CA LEU A 77 1.94 -11.03 11.14
C LEU A 77 1.20 -9.77 10.70
N ARG A 78 1.33 -9.43 9.40
CA ARG A 78 0.69 -8.23 8.84
C ARG A 78 -0.81 -8.18 9.10
N SER A 79 -1.51 -9.29 8.89
CA SER A 79 -2.95 -9.41 9.13
C SER A 79 -3.35 -9.11 10.58
N VAL A 80 -2.53 -9.54 11.56
CA VAL A 80 -2.75 -9.27 12.98
C VAL A 80 -2.58 -7.78 13.29
N ILE A 81 -1.59 -7.14 12.67
CA ILE A 81 -1.36 -5.69 12.81
C ILE A 81 -2.55 -4.92 12.22
N GLU A 82 -3.00 -5.28 11.01
CA GLU A 82 -4.10 -4.63 10.30
C GLU A 82 -5.43 -4.75 11.05
N ALA A 83 -5.72 -5.94 11.61
CA ALA A 83 -6.93 -6.23 12.38
C ALA A 83 -7.01 -5.49 13.73
N SER A 84 -5.88 -5.00 14.26
CA SER A 84 -5.87 -4.27 15.53
C SER A 84 -6.63 -2.94 15.40
N PRO A 85 -7.51 -2.56 16.34
CA PRO A 85 -8.31 -1.34 16.23
C PRO A 85 -7.44 -0.06 16.26
N GLY A 86 -7.86 0.95 15.50
CA GLY A 86 -7.20 2.24 15.41
C GLY A 86 -5.89 2.22 14.61
N LEU A 87 -5.30 3.41 14.48
CA LEU A 87 -3.99 3.63 13.86
C LEU A 87 -3.14 4.46 14.83
N ASN A 88 -2.00 3.93 15.24
CA ASN A 88 -1.06 4.59 16.16
C ASN A 88 0.38 4.40 15.67
N GLY A 89 1.34 5.08 16.30
CA GLY A 89 2.73 5.09 15.87
C GLY A 89 3.36 3.70 15.81
N LYS A 90 3.04 2.82 16.77
CA LYS A 90 3.54 1.44 16.77
C LYS A 90 3.02 0.64 15.57
N LYS A 91 1.72 0.77 15.25
CA LYS A 91 1.10 0.13 14.10
C LYS A 91 1.68 0.65 12.78
N LEU A 92 1.89 1.97 12.69
CA LEU A 92 2.52 2.60 11.52
C LEU A 92 3.93 2.05 11.28
N VAL A 93 4.76 1.99 12.32
CA VAL A 93 6.12 1.44 12.21
C VAL A 93 6.07 -0.02 11.81
N ALA A 94 5.27 -0.84 12.48
CA ALA A 94 5.20 -2.27 12.20
C ALA A 94 4.78 -2.57 10.75
N LEU A 95 3.73 -1.91 10.25
CA LEU A 95 3.31 -2.07 8.85
C LEU A 95 4.38 -1.59 7.87
N SER A 96 5.09 -0.51 8.22
CA SER A 96 6.13 0.01 7.37
C SER A 96 7.40 -0.84 7.38
N MET A 97 7.69 -1.59 8.45
CA MET A 97 8.76 -2.58 8.47
C MET A 97 8.48 -3.72 7.49
N HIS A 98 7.24 -4.22 7.45
CA HIS A 98 6.81 -5.22 6.45
C HIS A 98 7.00 -4.71 5.03
N ASP A 99 6.58 -3.48 4.78
CA ASP A 99 6.76 -2.83 3.47
C ASP A 99 8.25 -2.68 3.15
N ILE A 100 9.06 -2.24 4.11
CA ILE A 100 10.49 -2.02 3.90
C ILE A 100 11.19 -3.32 3.50
N ILE A 101 10.94 -4.40 4.25
CA ILE A 101 11.53 -5.71 3.99
C ILE A 101 11.06 -6.23 2.64
N SER A 102 9.78 -6.07 2.29
CA SER A 102 9.28 -6.50 0.98
C SER A 102 9.95 -5.73 -0.14
N ASP A 103 9.95 -4.39 -0.06
CA ASP A 103 10.51 -3.49 -1.07
C ASP A 103 12.00 -3.78 -1.33
N ILE A 104 12.82 -4.04 -0.30
CA ILE A 104 14.25 -4.30 -0.48
C ILE A 104 14.59 -5.73 -0.94
N TYR A 105 13.70 -6.72 -0.81
CA TYR A 105 13.94 -8.09 -1.31
C TYR A 105 13.28 -8.37 -2.65
N ASP A 106 12.11 -7.79 -2.89
CA ASP A 106 11.33 -8.02 -4.12
C ASP A 106 11.86 -7.16 -5.28
N HIS A 107 12.72 -6.19 -4.97
CA HIS A 107 13.38 -5.33 -5.94
C HIS A 107 14.85 -5.10 -5.59
N GLU A 108 15.59 -4.52 -6.54
CA GLU A 108 16.94 -4.02 -6.28
C GLU A 108 16.90 -2.93 -5.19
N THR A 109 17.80 -3.06 -4.22
CA THR A 109 17.95 -2.11 -3.13
C THR A 109 18.51 -0.79 -3.65
N LEU A 110 17.79 0.30 -3.41
CA LEU A 110 18.22 1.64 -3.79
C LEU A 110 19.18 2.24 -2.76
N PRO A 111 19.96 3.26 -3.12
CA PRO A 111 20.78 4.00 -2.17
C PRO A 111 19.95 4.51 -0.99
N MET A 112 20.54 4.43 0.20
CA MET A 112 19.88 4.80 1.46
C MET A 112 19.37 6.25 1.45
N SER A 113 20.12 7.17 0.83
CA SER A 113 19.76 8.59 0.67
C SER A 113 18.50 8.83 -0.18
N VAL A 114 18.07 7.86 -0.97
CA VAL A 114 16.85 7.91 -1.78
C VAL A 114 15.72 7.12 -1.13
N TYR A 115 16.02 5.90 -0.67
CA TYR A 115 15.00 4.98 -0.19
C TYR A 115 14.42 5.38 1.18
N ALA A 116 15.26 5.87 2.09
CA ALA A 116 14.83 6.15 3.44
C ALA A 116 13.87 7.35 3.58
N PRO A 117 14.07 8.46 2.84
CA PRO A 117 13.05 9.51 2.75
C PRO A 117 11.72 8.98 2.20
N TYR A 118 11.78 8.14 1.16
CA TYR A 118 10.58 7.51 0.59
C TYR A 118 9.84 6.63 1.60
N ALA A 119 10.56 5.80 2.37
CA ALA A 119 9.93 4.96 3.40
C ALA A 119 9.25 5.80 4.49
N SER A 120 9.90 6.89 4.92
CA SER A 120 9.34 7.82 5.92
C SER A 120 8.08 8.54 5.39
N GLU A 121 8.10 8.95 4.12
CA GLU A 121 6.97 9.58 3.43
C GLU A 121 5.78 8.63 3.28
N LYS A 122 6.02 7.38 2.86
CA LYS A 122 5.01 6.32 2.76
C LYS A 122 4.35 6.03 4.11
N CYS A 123 5.12 6.04 5.20
CA CYS A 123 4.58 5.94 6.55
C CYS A 123 3.67 7.12 6.90
N TYR A 124 4.13 8.35 6.63
CA TYR A 124 3.36 9.56 6.90
C TYR A 124 2.04 9.58 6.13
N ARG A 125 2.04 9.19 4.85
CA ARG A 125 0.84 9.05 4.03
C ARG A 125 -0.14 8.05 4.62
N ARG A 126 0.35 6.88 5.05
CA ARG A 126 -0.49 5.89 5.75
C ARG A 126 -1.13 6.48 7.00
N GLY A 127 -0.35 7.21 7.83
CA GLY A 127 -0.86 7.85 9.04
C GLY A 127 -1.88 8.96 8.79
N THR A 128 -1.77 9.64 7.65
CA THR A 128 -2.65 10.75 7.26
C THR A 128 -3.75 10.35 6.28
N ASN A 129 -3.96 9.04 6.08
CA ASN A 129 -4.91 8.48 5.13
C ASN A 129 -4.77 9.05 3.70
N LYS A 130 -3.54 9.37 3.29
CA LYS A 130 -3.21 9.72 1.91
C LYS A 130 -2.89 8.45 1.13
N THR A 131 -3.25 8.43 -0.15
CA THR A 131 -2.96 7.29 -1.03
C THR A 131 -1.47 7.02 -1.08
N ASN A 132 -1.09 5.79 -0.79
CA ASN A 132 0.27 5.28 -1.00
C ASN A 132 0.42 4.85 -2.46
N VAL A 133 1.54 5.23 -3.06
CA VAL A 133 1.91 4.73 -4.38
C VAL A 133 2.70 3.44 -4.19
N GLU A 134 2.38 2.41 -4.97
CA GLU A 134 3.10 1.14 -4.93
C GLU A 134 4.58 1.34 -5.29
N TYR A 135 5.46 0.66 -4.56
CA TYR A 135 6.90 0.82 -4.73
C TYR A 135 7.36 0.51 -6.16
N ALA A 136 6.81 -0.53 -6.78
CA ALA A 136 7.09 -0.89 -8.16
C ALA A 136 6.84 0.28 -9.15
N LYS A 137 5.82 1.11 -8.89
CA LYS A 137 5.47 2.26 -9.75
C LYS A 137 6.40 3.45 -9.56
N VAL A 138 6.88 3.70 -8.34
CA VAL A 138 7.78 4.83 -8.04
C VAL A 138 9.26 4.48 -8.19
N ARG A 139 9.64 3.20 -8.09
CA ARG A 139 11.03 2.74 -8.17
C ARG A 139 11.81 3.28 -9.38
N PRO A 140 11.26 3.31 -10.63
CA PRO A 140 11.98 3.90 -11.75
C PRO A 140 12.34 5.38 -11.56
N LYS A 141 11.44 6.16 -10.95
CA LYS A 141 11.69 7.58 -10.62
C LYS A 141 12.73 7.71 -9.51
N LEU A 142 12.67 6.84 -8.50
CA LEU A 142 13.66 6.80 -7.41
C LEU A 142 15.06 6.39 -7.93
N LEU A 143 15.15 5.47 -8.89
CA LEU A 143 16.41 5.15 -9.59
C LEU A 143 16.95 6.32 -10.42
N ALA A 144 16.06 7.13 -11.01
CA ALA A 144 16.51 8.35 -11.67
C ALA A 144 17.07 9.35 -10.65
N CYS A 145 16.51 9.42 -9.44
CA CYS A 145 17.02 10.29 -8.37
C CYS A 145 18.45 9.96 -7.95
N SER A 146 18.86 8.67 -7.95
CA SER A 146 20.23 8.28 -7.59
C SER A 146 21.30 8.68 -8.62
N LYS A 147 20.89 9.21 -9.77
CA LYS A 147 21.80 9.74 -10.80
C LYS A 147 22.06 11.24 -10.65
N LEU A 148 21.36 11.91 -9.73
CA LEU A 148 21.54 13.33 -9.45
C LEU A 148 22.75 13.54 -8.52
N ALA A 149 23.06 14.80 -8.22
CA ALA A 149 23.97 15.11 -7.12
C ALA A 149 23.38 14.66 -5.78
N GLU A 150 24.23 14.20 -4.86
CA GLU A 150 23.81 13.64 -3.57
C GLU A 150 22.90 14.60 -2.77
N SER A 151 23.20 15.90 -2.82
CA SER A 151 22.39 16.95 -2.17
C SER A 151 20.95 17.05 -2.69
N LYS A 152 20.63 16.42 -3.82
CA LYS A 152 19.31 16.42 -4.46
C LYS A 152 18.53 15.12 -4.34
N HIS A 153 19.15 14.06 -3.81
CA HIS A 153 18.52 12.73 -3.70
C HIS A 153 17.24 12.75 -2.86
N VAL A 154 17.30 13.39 -1.68
CA VAL A 154 16.19 13.46 -0.74
C VAL A 154 15.01 14.25 -1.33
N GLU A 155 15.28 15.43 -1.90
CA GLU A 155 14.26 16.26 -2.53
C GLU A 155 13.54 15.52 -3.68
N CYS A 156 14.32 14.82 -4.52
CA CYS A 156 13.79 14.04 -5.64
C CYS A 156 12.96 12.83 -5.18
N ALA A 157 13.39 12.12 -4.14
CA ALA A 157 12.68 10.97 -3.60
C ALA A 157 11.29 11.38 -3.06
N ILE A 158 11.22 12.50 -2.34
CA ILE A 158 9.97 13.05 -1.81
C ILE A 158 9.04 13.49 -2.95
N LYS A 159 9.55 14.14 -4.01
CA LYS A 159 8.73 14.53 -5.17
C LYS A 159 8.18 13.32 -5.92
N SER A 160 9.00 12.28 -6.10
CA SER A 160 8.63 11.04 -6.78
C SER A 160 7.43 10.35 -6.12
N ALA A 161 7.33 10.41 -4.79
CA ALA A 161 6.21 9.89 -4.03
C ALA A 161 4.95 10.78 -4.11
N ASN A 162 5.13 12.09 -4.30
CA ASN A 162 4.04 13.07 -4.39
C ASN A 162 3.41 13.20 -5.79
N GLY A 163 3.95 12.51 -6.80
CA GLY A 163 3.39 12.53 -8.15
C GLY A 163 3.47 13.89 -8.86
N ARG A 164 4.42 14.75 -8.45
CA ARG A 164 4.71 16.05 -9.10
C ARG A 164 6.05 16.00 -9.82
#